data_AF-A0A504JND1-F1
#
_entry.id   AF-A0A504JND1-F1
#
_cell.length_a   1.000
_cell.length_b   1.000
_cell.length_c   1.000
_cell.angle_alpha   90.00
_cell.angle_beta   90.00
_cell.angle_gamma   90.00
#
_symmetry.space_group_name_H-M   'P 1'
#
loop_
_entity.id
_entity.type
_entity.pdbx_description
1 polymer ?
#
loop_
_entity_poly.entity_id
_entity_poly.type
_entity_poly.pdbx_seq_one_letter_code
_entity_poly.pdbx_strand_id
1 'polypeptide(L)'
;MGLLILSKRLLKPEEIIGSIAVISLKKGLKFHLEERDKTVKNYIDLYLAKRYDQNEDEQYFYLGLENDQIEITHKNQLFYRLGITDQADYDRLMYDFSLEYLRLNPDHCISFYGETFFFLEDLEKIDADRGYFEDWCFTSLS
;
A
#
# COMPACT_ATOMS: atom_id res chain seq x y z
N MET A 1 -8.95 -6.94 6.56
CA MET A 1 -8.69 -5.48 6.71
C MET A 1 -8.36 -4.90 5.32
N GLY A 2 -8.55 -3.61 5.02
CA GLY A 2 -8.26 -3.08 3.67
C GLY A 2 -7.25 -1.93 3.65
N LEU A 3 -6.34 -1.93 2.69
CA LEU A 3 -5.33 -0.88 2.46
C LEU A 3 -5.60 -0.19 1.12
N LEU A 4 -5.61 1.15 1.15
CA LEU A 4 -5.74 2.03 -0.01
C LEU A 4 -4.45 2.77 -0.27
N ILE A 5 -4.06 2.89 -1.53
CA ILE A 5 -3.03 3.81 -1.98
C ILE A 5 -3.70 5.03 -2.58
N LEU A 6 -3.33 6.21 -2.12
CA LEU A 6 -3.96 7.47 -2.46
C LEU A 6 -2.94 8.50 -2.93
N SER A 7 -3.31 9.31 -3.93
CA SER A 7 -2.47 10.38 -4.46
C SER A 7 -3.25 11.68 -4.59
N LYS A 8 -2.58 12.82 -4.46
CA LYS A 8 -3.16 14.16 -4.69
C LYS A 8 -3.37 14.48 -6.18
N ARG A 9 -2.87 13.63 -7.07
CA ARG A 9 -2.99 13.75 -8.53
C ARG A 9 -3.38 12.43 -9.17
N LEU A 10 -4.06 12.51 -10.31
CA LEU A 10 -4.29 11.37 -11.18
C LEU A 10 -2.95 10.81 -11.67
N LEU A 11 -2.82 9.49 -11.63
CA LEU A 11 -1.63 8.76 -12.07
C LEU A 11 -2.02 7.62 -12.97
N LYS A 12 -1.14 7.21 -13.87
CA LYS A 12 -1.40 5.95 -14.59
C LYS A 12 -0.90 4.75 -13.77
N PRO A 13 -1.55 3.58 -13.85
CA PRO A 13 -1.08 2.38 -13.15
C PRO A 13 0.38 2.06 -13.41
N GLU A 14 0.91 2.32 -14.61
CA GLU A 14 2.31 2.05 -14.97
C GLU A 14 3.29 2.86 -14.11
N GLU A 15 2.94 4.08 -13.72
CA GLU A 15 3.76 4.89 -12.81
C GLU A 15 3.83 4.25 -11.41
N ILE A 16 2.71 3.69 -10.95
CA ILE A 16 2.61 3.03 -9.65
C ILE A 16 3.36 1.70 -9.64
N ILE A 17 3.20 0.91 -10.71
CA ILE A 17 3.93 -0.35 -10.92
C ILE A 17 5.44 -0.11 -10.88
N GLY A 18 5.93 0.94 -11.51
CA GLY A 18 7.35 1.30 -11.48
C GLY A 18 7.86 1.53 -10.06
N SER A 19 7.13 2.31 -9.26
CA SER A 19 7.46 2.53 -7.84
C SER A 19 7.45 1.23 -7.04
N ILE A 20 6.43 0.39 -7.21
CA ILE A 20 6.30 -0.89 -6.50
C ILE A 20 7.44 -1.84 -6.88
N ALA A 21 7.79 -1.95 -8.16
CA ALA A 21 8.90 -2.78 -8.60
C ALA A 21 10.24 -2.37 -7.96
N VAL A 22 10.50 -1.06 -7.84
CA VAL A 22 11.70 -0.53 -7.16
C VAL A 22 11.72 -0.92 -5.68
N ILE A 23 10.59 -0.82 -4.99
CA ILE A 23 10.46 -1.20 -3.58
C ILE A 23 10.69 -2.70 -3.41
N SER A 24 10.07 -3.51 -4.27
CA SER A 24 10.20 -4.96 -4.24
C SER A 24 11.64 -5.42 -4.39
N LEU A 25 12.39 -4.82 -5.32
CA LEU A 25 13.83 -5.09 -5.46
C LEU A 25 14.63 -4.67 -4.22
N LYS A 26 14.37 -3.48 -3.67
CA LYS A 26 15.11 -2.96 -2.51
C LYS A 26 14.86 -3.76 -1.22
N LYS A 27 13.66 -4.32 -1.06
CA LYS A 27 13.24 -5.01 0.17
C LYS A 27 13.11 -6.52 0.06
N GLY A 28 13.48 -7.07 -1.10
CA GLY A 28 13.37 -8.50 -1.34
C GLY A 28 11.92 -8.99 -1.33
N LEU A 29 10.96 -8.16 -1.78
CA LEU A 29 9.59 -8.60 -2.00
C LEU A 29 9.54 -9.40 -3.31
N LYS A 30 8.83 -10.52 -3.30
CA LYS A 30 8.35 -11.13 -4.52
C LYS A 30 7.28 -10.23 -5.12
N PHE A 31 7.34 -10.06 -6.43
CA PHE A 31 6.46 -9.19 -7.19
C PHE A 31 6.06 -9.89 -8.49
N HIS A 32 4.75 -10.08 -8.67
CA HIS A 32 4.19 -10.61 -9.91
C HIS A 32 3.02 -9.74 -10.36
N LEU A 33 2.98 -9.46 -11.66
CA LEU A 33 1.79 -8.93 -12.33
C LEU A 33 0.88 -10.10 -12.64
N GLU A 34 -0.34 -10.08 -12.11
CA GLU A 34 -1.36 -11.06 -12.46
C GLU A 34 -2.44 -10.40 -13.32
N GLU A 35 -2.65 -10.97 -14.50
CA GLU A 35 -3.75 -10.59 -15.36
C GLU A 35 -5.02 -11.23 -14.80
N ARG A 36 -5.83 -10.46 -14.08
CA ARG A 36 -7.12 -10.95 -13.59
C ARG A 36 -8.05 -11.27 -14.76
N ASP A 37 -8.99 -12.16 -14.50
CA ASP A 37 -10.08 -12.51 -15.40
C ASP A 37 -10.68 -11.25 -16.05
N LYS A 38 -10.80 -11.26 -17.40
CA LYS A 38 -11.13 -10.09 -18.25
C LYS A 38 -12.48 -9.44 -17.96
N THR A 39 -13.22 -9.98 -17.01
CA THR A 39 -14.52 -9.52 -16.52
C THR A 39 -14.39 -8.31 -15.60
N VAL A 40 -13.26 -8.14 -14.90
CA VAL A 40 -12.98 -6.97 -14.06
C VAL A 40 -12.08 -5.99 -14.82
N LYS A 41 -12.67 -5.27 -15.80
CA LYS A 41 -11.95 -4.42 -16.78
C LYS A 41 -11.09 -3.29 -16.19
N ASN A 42 -11.18 -3.04 -14.89
CA ASN A 42 -10.71 -1.79 -14.29
C ASN A 42 -9.49 -1.96 -13.39
N TYR A 43 -8.93 -3.17 -13.27
CA TYR A 43 -7.83 -3.44 -12.36
C TYR A 43 -6.64 -4.13 -13.03
N ILE A 44 -5.43 -3.79 -12.56
CA ILE A 44 -4.21 -4.60 -12.72
C ILE A 44 -3.86 -5.13 -11.34
N ASP A 45 -3.81 -6.45 -11.17
CA ASP A 45 -3.47 -7.05 -9.88
C ASP A 45 -1.96 -7.23 -9.74
N LEU A 46 -1.44 -6.80 -8.60
CA LEU A 46 -0.07 -7.02 -8.19
C LEU A 46 -0.04 -7.97 -7.00
N TYR A 47 0.59 -9.12 -7.18
CA TYR A 47 0.94 -9.99 -6.09
C TYR A 47 2.23 -9.49 -5.44
N LEU A 48 2.18 -9.24 -4.13
CA LEU A 48 3.32 -8.85 -3.32
C LEU A 48 3.48 -9.87 -2.20
N ALA A 49 4.70 -10.38 -2.00
CA ALA A 49 4.96 -11.34 -0.92
C ALA A 49 6.35 -11.22 -0.31
N LYS A 50 6.47 -11.62 0.95
CA LYS A 50 7.74 -11.66 1.67
C LYS A 50 7.72 -12.78 2.71
N ARG A 51 8.85 -13.48 2.82
CA ARG A 51 9.13 -14.37 3.94
C ARG A 51 10.05 -13.66 4.91
N TYR A 52 9.62 -13.50 6.16
CA TYR A 52 10.40 -12.82 7.20
C TYR A 52 11.41 -13.76 7.85
N ASP A 53 10.96 -14.95 8.26
CA ASP A 53 11.80 -15.97 8.86
C ASP A 53 11.69 -17.30 8.12
N GLN A 54 12.74 -18.13 8.18
CA GLN A 54 12.79 -19.40 7.44
C GLN A 54 11.67 -20.38 7.83
N ASN A 55 11.16 -20.26 9.05
CA ASN A 55 10.14 -21.12 9.63
C ASN A 55 8.74 -20.49 9.58
N GLU A 56 8.60 -19.27 9.06
CA GLU A 56 7.32 -18.60 8.92
C GLU A 56 6.73 -18.83 7.53
N ASP A 57 5.40 -18.91 7.48
CA ASP A 57 4.68 -18.88 6.22
C ASP A 57 4.93 -17.56 5.50
N GLU A 58 4.94 -17.63 4.16
CA GLU A 58 5.08 -16.43 3.35
C GLU A 58 3.86 -15.53 3.52
N GLN A 59 4.11 -14.28 3.90
CA GLN A 59 3.07 -13.26 3.93
C GLN A 59 2.87 -12.73 2.51
N TYR A 60 1.63 -12.48 2.11
CA TYR A 60 1.33 -11.97 0.77
C TYR A 60 0.03 -11.18 0.71
N PHE A 61 -0.09 -10.25 -0.22
CA PHE A 61 -1.39 -9.66 -0.55
C PHE A 61 -1.46 -9.33 -2.04
N TYR A 62 -2.68 -9.29 -2.57
CA TYR A 62 -2.95 -8.77 -3.90
C TYR A 62 -3.36 -7.31 -3.81
N LEU A 63 -2.66 -6.45 -4.55
CA LEU A 63 -2.99 -5.04 -4.71
C LEU A 63 -3.59 -4.82 -6.08
N GLY A 64 -4.88 -4.54 -6.15
CA GLY A 64 -5.55 -4.15 -7.39
C GLY A 64 -5.30 -2.67 -7.67
N LEU A 65 -4.56 -2.36 -8.73
CA LEU A 65 -4.37 -0.99 -9.22
C LEU A 65 -5.51 -0.57 -10.14
N GLU A 66 -6.07 0.61 -9.91
CA GLU A 66 -7.26 1.08 -10.60
C GLU A 66 -6.94 1.90 -11.86
N ASN A 67 -7.60 1.54 -12.96
CA ASN A 67 -7.60 2.33 -14.20
C ASN A 67 -8.53 3.55 -14.09
N ASP A 68 -9.68 3.39 -13.44
CA ASP A 68 -10.68 4.43 -13.22
C ASP A 68 -10.61 4.91 -11.75
N GLN A 69 -9.79 5.94 -11.51
CA GLN A 69 -9.46 6.38 -10.16
C GLN A 69 -10.63 7.09 -9.49
N ILE A 70 -11.00 6.61 -8.30
CA ILE A 70 -12.08 7.17 -7.49
C ILE A 70 -11.58 8.36 -6.68
N GLU A 71 -12.35 9.44 -6.68
CA GLU A 71 -12.12 10.62 -5.84
C GLU A 71 -12.52 10.37 -4.38
N ILE A 72 -11.63 10.71 -3.46
CA ILE A 72 -11.82 10.59 -2.02
C ILE A 72 -11.48 11.94 -1.38
N THR A 73 -12.40 12.48 -0.59
CA THR A 73 -12.16 13.74 0.14
C THR A 73 -11.87 13.46 1.61
N HIS A 74 -10.75 13.98 2.12
CA HIS A 74 -10.39 13.90 3.53
C HIS A 74 -9.86 15.26 4.01
N LYS A 75 -10.41 15.80 5.11
CA LYS A 75 -10.03 17.12 5.68
C LYS A 75 -9.95 18.24 4.64
N ASN A 76 -10.95 18.34 3.76
CA ASN A 76 -11.03 19.30 2.63
C ASN A 76 -9.93 19.15 1.56
N GLN A 77 -9.26 18.00 1.52
CA GLN A 77 -8.27 17.67 0.50
C GLN A 77 -8.77 16.51 -0.36
N LEU A 78 -8.61 16.66 -1.67
CA LEU A 78 -8.97 15.66 -2.67
C LEU A 78 -7.81 14.69 -2.90
N PHE A 79 -8.14 13.41 -2.91
CA PHE A 79 -7.25 12.30 -3.22
C PHE A 79 -7.88 11.41 -4.29
N TYR A 80 -7.03 10.72 -5.04
CA TYR A 80 -7.40 9.73 -6.05
C TYR A 80 -6.94 8.35 -5.58
N ARG A 81 -7.84 7.38 -5.59
CA ARG A 81 -7.52 6.00 -5.28
C ARG A 81 -6.76 5.36 -6.44
N LEU A 82 -5.55 4.92 -6.13
CA LEU A 82 -4.62 4.32 -7.07
C LEU A 82 -4.64 2.80 -7.00
N GLY A 83 -4.80 2.27 -5.79
CA GLY A 83 -4.84 0.84 -5.57
C GLY A 83 -5.53 0.48 -4.27
N ILE A 84 -6.06 -0.73 -4.24
CA ILE A 84 -6.80 -1.27 -3.12
C ILE A 84 -6.45 -2.75 -2.92
N THR A 85 -6.37 -3.14 -1.66
CA THR A 85 -6.41 -4.54 -1.25
C THR A 85 -7.40 -4.67 -0.10
N ASP A 86 -8.17 -5.76 -0.10
CA ASP A 86 -9.05 -6.19 0.98
C ASP A 86 -8.42 -7.30 1.85
N GLN A 87 -7.16 -7.65 1.57
CA GLN A 87 -6.40 -8.74 2.18
C GLN A 87 -5.34 -8.25 3.17
N ALA A 88 -5.72 -7.39 4.10
CA ALA A 88 -4.80 -6.92 5.14
C ALA A 88 -4.71 -7.85 6.35
N ASP A 89 -4.61 -9.15 6.09
CA ASP A 89 -4.35 -10.17 7.12
C ASP A 89 -2.85 -10.29 7.45
N TYR A 90 -2.00 -9.59 6.68
CA TYR A 90 -0.55 -9.59 6.80
C TYR A 90 -0.02 -8.19 7.13
N ASP A 91 -0.26 -7.78 8.38
CA ASP A 91 0.00 -6.45 8.92
C ASP A 91 1.46 -5.99 8.80
N ARG A 92 2.43 -6.88 9.04
CA ARG A 92 3.88 -6.61 8.92
C ARG A 92 4.28 -6.32 7.48
N LEU A 93 3.80 -7.14 6.55
CA LEU A 93 4.04 -6.93 5.12
C LEU A 93 3.44 -5.59 4.67
N MET A 94 2.25 -5.24 5.16
CA MET A 94 1.63 -3.95 4.85
C MET A 94 2.36 -2.77 5.47
N TYR A 95 2.88 -2.91 6.68
CA TYR A 95 3.72 -1.89 7.30
C TYR A 95 4.97 -1.61 6.46
N ASP A 96 5.76 -2.66 6.19
CA ASP A 96 7.00 -2.57 5.42
C ASP A 96 6.74 -1.98 4.03
N PHE A 97 5.69 -2.46 3.36
CA PHE A 97 5.29 -1.94 2.06
C PHE A 97 4.92 -0.46 2.14
N SER A 98 4.05 -0.07 3.08
CA SER A 98 3.53 1.29 3.19
C SER A 98 4.64 2.30 3.46
N LEU A 99 5.52 2.00 4.41
CA LEU A 99 6.64 2.88 4.77
C LEU A 99 7.57 3.12 3.57
N GLU A 100 7.94 2.06 2.87
CA GLU A 100 8.85 2.16 1.74
C GLU A 100 8.21 2.75 0.50
N TYR A 101 6.91 2.50 0.33
CA TYR A 101 6.12 3.13 -0.71
C TYR A 101 6.07 4.64 -0.55
N LEU A 102 5.79 5.12 0.66
CA LEU A 102 5.74 6.55 0.93
C LEU A 102 7.13 7.19 0.91
N ARG A 103 8.19 6.48 1.30
CA ARG A 103 9.58 6.97 1.13
C ARG A 103 9.92 7.25 -0.34
N LEU A 104 9.37 6.46 -1.26
CA LEU A 104 9.55 6.67 -2.71
C LEU A 104 8.54 7.67 -3.30
N ASN A 105 7.35 7.79 -2.70
CA ASN A 105 6.24 8.63 -3.17
C ASN A 105 5.72 9.52 -2.03
N PRO A 106 6.49 10.53 -1.57
CA PRO A 106 6.19 11.28 -0.35
C PRO A 106 4.90 12.12 -0.41
N ASP A 107 4.41 12.43 -1.62
CA ASP A 107 3.16 13.16 -1.81
C ASP A 107 1.91 12.27 -1.76
N HIS A 108 2.08 10.95 -1.66
CA HIS A 108 0.99 9.99 -1.54
C HIS A 108 0.63 9.78 -0.07
N CYS A 109 -0.48 9.10 0.17
CA CYS A 109 -0.81 8.57 1.49
C CYS A 109 -1.38 7.16 1.37
N ILE A 110 -1.32 6.44 2.48
CA ILE A 110 -1.95 5.14 2.65
C ILE A 110 -3.16 5.33 3.55
N SER A 111 -4.27 4.66 3.25
CA SER A 111 -5.41 4.64 4.15
C SER A 111 -5.84 3.22 4.48
N PHE A 112 -6.11 2.97 5.77
CA PHE A 112 -6.71 1.73 6.24
C PHE A 112 -8.19 1.96 6.48
N TYR A 113 -9.01 1.07 5.92
CA TYR A 113 -10.48 1.15 5.94
C TYR A 113 -11.11 2.45 5.39
N GLY A 114 -10.31 3.33 4.77
CA GLY A 114 -10.77 4.66 4.34
C GLY A 114 -10.96 5.66 5.49
N GLU A 115 -10.56 5.30 6.72
CA GLU A 115 -10.81 6.11 7.92
C GLU A 115 -9.52 6.75 8.42
N THR A 116 -8.46 5.95 8.56
CA THR A 116 -7.14 6.43 9.00
C THR A 116 -6.28 6.71 7.78
N PHE A 117 -5.63 7.87 7.75
CA PHE A 117 -4.75 8.30 6.68
C PHE A 117 -3.34 8.45 7.24
N PHE A 118 -2.39 7.77 6.62
CA PHE A 118 -0.97 7.81 6.96
C PHE A 118 -0.19 8.48 5.83
N PHE A 119 0.47 9.58 6.16
CA PHE A 119 1.47 10.22 5.32
C PHE A 119 2.86 9.69 5.67
N LEU A 120 3.89 10.08 4.89
CA LEU A 120 5.25 9.62 5.13
C LEU A 120 5.72 9.94 6.56
N GLU A 121 5.51 11.18 7.01
CA GLU A 121 5.92 11.66 8.33
C GLU A 121 5.30 10.83 9.46
N ASP A 122 4.06 10.37 9.28
CA ASP A 122 3.35 9.54 10.23
C ASP A 122 4.01 8.16 10.40
N LEU A 123 4.33 7.49 9.28
CA LEU A 123 4.99 6.19 9.30
C LEU A 123 6.44 6.29 9.76
N GLU A 124 7.15 7.37 9.43
CA GLU A 124 8.51 7.60 9.91
C GLU A 124 8.54 7.84 11.42
N LYS A 125 7.53 8.53 11.98
CA LYS A 125 7.38 8.68 13.44
C LYS A 125 7.17 7.31 14.11
N ILE A 126 6.28 6.48 13.54
CA ILE A 126 6.06 5.10 14.03
C ILE A 126 7.36 4.28 13.96
N ASP A 127 8.08 4.34 12.83
CA ASP A 127 9.34 3.63 12.60
C ASP A 127 10.43 4.06 13.60
N ALA A 128 10.56 5.36 13.85
CA ALA A 128 11.53 5.90 14.80
C ALA A 128 11.20 5.55 16.26
N ASP A 129 9.91 5.53 16.64
CA ASP A 129 9.50 5.30 18.02
C ASP A 129 9.54 3.82 18.42
N ARG A 130 9.06 2.92 17.56
CA ARG A 130 8.90 1.50 17.86
C ARG A 130 9.24 0.55 16.72
N GLY A 131 9.34 1.03 15.49
CA GLY A 131 9.33 0.16 14.32
C GLY A 131 7.96 -0.50 14.13
N TYR A 132 7.94 -1.63 13.45
CA TYR A 132 6.75 -2.47 13.32
C TYR A 132 6.25 -2.98 14.67
N PHE A 133 4.94 -2.93 14.87
CA PHE A 133 4.21 -3.67 15.90
C PHE A 133 2.83 -4.07 15.36
N GLU A 134 2.26 -5.13 15.93
CA GLU A 134 0.89 -5.57 15.62
C GLU A 134 -0.10 -4.42 15.86
N ASP A 135 -1.10 -4.27 15.00
CA ASP A 135 -2.12 -3.21 15.10
C ASP A 135 -1.62 -1.76 14.94
N TRP A 136 -0.42 -1.56 14.37
CA TRP A 136 0.13 -0.21 14.11
C TRP A 136 -0.83 0.73 13.37
N CYS A 137 -1.68 0.19 12.48
CA CYS A 137 -2.64 0.93 11.67
C CYS A 137 -3.83 1.51 12.47
N PHE A 138 -4.00 1.09 13.73
CA PHE A 138 -5.01 1.63 14.65
C PHE A 138 -4.45 2.69 15.60
N THR A 139 -3.16 3.03 15.47
CA THR A 139 -2.52 4.04 16.32
C THR A 139 -3.12 5.42 16.05
N SER A 140 -3.58 6.09 17.11
CA SER A 140 -3.95 7.50 17.04
C SER A 140 -2.68 8.35 16.99
N LEU A 141 -2.44 8.97 15.84
CA LEU A 141 -1.37 9.93 15.69
C LEU A 141 -1.86 11.27 16.24
N SER A 142 -1.28 11.65 17.39
CA SER A 142 -1.50 12.95 18.05
C SER A 142 -0.44 13.97 17.65
#